data_AF-A0ABD1AS08-F1
#
_entry.id   AF-A0ABD1AS08-F1
#
_cell.length_a   1.000
_cell.length_b   1.000
_cell.length_c   1.000
_cell.angle_alpha   90.00
_cell.angle_beta   90.00
_cell.angle_gamma   90.00
#
_symmetry.space_group_name_H-M   'P 1'
#
loop_
_entity.id
_entity.type
_entity.pdbx_description
1 polymer ?
#
loop_
_entity_poly.entity_id
_entity_poly.type
_entity_poly.pdbx_seq_one_letter_code
_entity_poly.pdbx_strand_id
1 'polypeptide(L)'
;MVSELETIRLWIPTHPPSPTISVNPPPHMRMHELWQSQCNHWDESKIHSLFNDDIQHAQRMYIPHHSRADKLIWHYTKDDNYIVKLGYWLSTHVPNLDMHLNPPQGNPALKVKIWKTKLLAKLKHFYWRAVSQALGTGTELN
;
A
#
# COMPACT_ATOMS: atom_id res chain seq x y z
N MET A 1 0.33 -13.85 -10.50
CA MET A 1 0.34 -12.48 -9.95
C MET A 1 -0.89 -11.68 -10.36
N VAL A 2 -1.13 -11.34 -11.63
CA VAL A 2 -2.43 -10.69 -12.01
C VAL A 2 -3.62 -11.60 -11.68
N SER A 3 -3.50 -12.89 -11.99
CA SER A 3 -4.47 -13.94 -11.61
C SER A 3 -4.57 -14.22 -10.11
N GLU A 4 -3.58 -13.83 -9.30
CA GLU A 4 -3.61 -14.04 -7.84
C GLU A 4 -4.39 -12.92 -7.15
N LEU A 5 -4.38 -11.70 -7.69
CA LEU A 5 -5.16 -10.57 -7.19
C LEU A 5 -6.66 -10.77 -7.41
N GLU A 6 -7.07 -11.45 -8.49
CA GLU A 6 -8.48 -11.81 -8.73
C GLU A 6 -9.06 -12.76 -7.67
N THR A 7 -8.21 -13.43 -6.87
CA THR A 7 -8.63 -14.37 -5.83
C THR A 7 -8.54 -13.77 -4.42
N ILE A 8 -8.14 -12.50 -4.28
CA ILE A 8 -8.12 -11.81 -2.99
C ILE A 8 -9.47 -11.17 -2.79
N ARG A 9 -10.24 -11.66 -1.81
CA ARG A 9 -11.42 -10.93 -1.33
C ARG A 9 -10.92 -9.69 -0.61
N LEU A 10 -10.87 -8.58 -1.33
CA LEU A 10 -10.55 -7.28 -0.76
C LEU A 10 -11.63 -6.95 0.27
N TRP A 11 -11.22 -6.62 1.49
CA TRP A 11 -12.14 -6.26 2.58
C TRP A 11 -12.91 -4.96 2.28
N ILE A 12 -12.33 -4.09 1.45
CA ILE A 12 -12.99 -2.95 0.81
C ILE A 12 -12.95 -3.18 -0.70
N PRO A 13 -14.08 -3.13 -1.44
CA PRO A 13 -14.12 -3.45 -2.86
C PRO A 13 -13.64 -2.28 -3.75
N THR A 14 -12.61 -1.54 -3.32
CA THR A 14 -12.05 -0.40 -4.06
C THR A 14 -10.58 -0.63 -4.36
N HIS A 15 -10.16 -0.43 -5.61
CA HIS A 15 -8.76 -0.56 -6.03
C HIS A 15 -8.34 0.60 -6.94
N PRO A 16 -7.31 1.39 -6.57
CA PRO A 16 -6.59 1.35 -5.29
C PRO A 16 -7.49 1.76 -4.11
N PRO A 17 -7.14 1.41 -2.87
CA PRO A 17 -7.87 1.92 -1.70
C PRO A 17 -7.77 3.44 -1.68
N SER A 18 -8.90 4.11 -1.83
CA SER A 18 -8.99 5.58 -1.77
C SER A 18 -9.30 6.03 -0.34
N PRO A 19 -8.72 7.15 0.12
CA PRO A 19 -9.17 7.77 1.34
C PRO A 19 -10.63 8.21 1.17
N THR A 20 -11.43 7.98 2.20
CA THR A 20 -12.82 8.41 2.20
C THR A 20 -12.91 9.93 2.16
N ILE A 21 -13.75 10.44 1.25
CA ILE A 21 -14.01 11.87 1.12
C ILE A 21 -15.15 12.21 2.10
N SER A 22 -14.80 12.87 3.20
CA SER A 22 -15.79 13.36 4.16
C SER A 22 -16.25 14.78 3.83
N VAL A 23 -17.56 15.01 3.87
CA VAL A 23 -18.16 16.33 3.71
C VAL A 23 -18.19 17.03 5.07
N ASN A 24 -17.35 18.05 5.25
CA ASN A 24 -17.28 18.90 6.45
C ASN A 24 -17.27 18.12 7.79
N PRO A 25 -16.27 17.24 8.03
CA PRO A 25 -16.16 16.55 9.30
C PRO A 25 -15.94 17.55 10.45
N PRO A 26 -16.57 17.33 11.62
CA PRO A 26 -16.25 18.07 12.83
C PRO A 26 -14.76 17.99 13.17
N PRO A 27 -14.15 19.04 13.71
CA PRO A 27 -12.75 18.99 14.14
C PRO A 27 -12.57 17.93 15.24
N HIS A 28 -11.50 17.13 15.12
CA HIS A 28 -11.14 16.06 16.06
C HIS A 28 -12.15 14.92 16.23
N MET A 29 -13.07 14.76 15.27
CA MET A 29 -14.03 13.66 15.28
C MET A 29 -13.32 12.31 15.41
N ARG A 30 -13.76 11.50 16.37
CA ARG A 30 -13.22 10.16 16.59
C ARG A 30 -14.11 9.11 15.95
N MET A 31 -13.50 7.98 15.58
CA MET A 31 -14.17 6.86 14.96
C MET A 31 -15.40 6.41 15.77
N HIS A 32 -15.27 6.33 17.10
CA HIS A 32 -16.38 5.93 17.99
C HIS A 32 -17.58 6.87 18.03
N GLU A 33 -17.45 8.09 17.52
CA GLU A 33 -18.56 9.05 17.45
C GLU A 33 -19.47 8.77 16.25
N LEU A 34 -19.06 7.90 15.32
CA LEU A 34 -19.82 7.48 14.14
C LEU A 34 -20.82 6.36 14.42
N TRP A 35 -20.77 5.71 15.59
CA TRP A 35 -21.71 4.66 15.98
C TRP A 35 -22.34 4.93 17.34
N GLN A 36 -23.51 4.34 17.55
CA GLN A 36 -24.25 4.44 18.80
C GLN A 36 -23.61 3.52 19.85
N SER A 37 -23.00 4.11 20.89
CA SER A 37 -22.28 3.37 21.95
C SER A 37 -23.14 2.31 22.67
N GLN A 38 -24.47 2.43 22.63
CA GLN A 38 -25.38 1.52 23.32
C GLN A 38 -25.81 0.32 22.47
N CYS A 39 -25.73 0.45 21.14
CA CYS A 39 -26.35 -0.51 20.23
C CYS A 39 -25.36 -1.18 19.27
N ASN A 40 -24.09 -0.75 19.20
CA ASN A 40 -23.11 -1.22 18.18
C ASN A 40 -23.65 -1.13 16.75
N HIS A 41 -24.49 -0.12 16.49
CA HIS A 41 -24.99 0.21 15.16
C HIS A 41 -24.44 1.57 14.73
N TRP A 42 -24.19 1.72 13.44
CA TRP A 42 -23.81 2.99 12.84
C TRP A 42 -24.89 4.05 13.09
N ASP A 43 -24.48 5.28 13.36
CA ASP A 43 -25.41 6.41 13.40
C ASP A 43 -25.71 6.83 11.96
N GLU A 44 -26.81 6.30 11.40
CA GLU A 44 -27.18 6.53 10.00
C GLU A 44 -27.22 8.02 9.65
N SER A 45 -27.70 8.87 10.56
CA SER A 45 -27.80 10.31 10.32
C SER A 45 -26.42 10.96 10.16
N LYS A 46 -25.43 10.52 10.94
CA LYS A 46 -24.03 10.97 10.80
C LYS A 46 -23.35 10.37 9.58
N ILE A 47 -23.58 9.10 9.28
CA ILE A 47 -22.99 8.46 8.10
C ILE A 47 -23.49 9.14 6.82
N HIS A 48 -24.80 9.41 6.72
CA HIS A 48 -25.39 10.08 5.56
C HIS A 48 -24.99 11.56 5.44
N SER A 49 -24.64 12.23 6.54
CA SER A 49 -24.19 13.63 6.48
C SER A 49 -22.70 13.78 6.19
N LEU A 50 -21.89 12.79 6.58
CA LEU A 50 -20.43 12.86 6.46
C LEU A 50 -19.88 12.18 5.21
N PHE A 51 -20.57 11.19 4.67
CA PHE A 51 -20.10 10.39 3.54
C PHE A 51 -21.06 10.49 2.36
N ASN A 52 -20.50 10.51 1.14
CA ASN A 52 -21.30 10.50 -0.10
C ASN A 52 -21.33 9.09 -0.68
N ASP A 53 -20.26 8.68 -1.35
CA ASP A 53 -20.21 7.40 -2.09
C ASP A 53 -19.86 6.21 -1.18
N ASP A 54 -19.29 6.48 -0.01
CA ASP A 54 -18.76 5.46 0.91
C ASP A 54 -19.76 4.96 1.95
N ILE A 55 -21.01 5.47 1.94
CA ILE A 55 -22.05 5.13 2.91
C ILE A 55 -22.26 3.61 2.99
N GLN A 56 -22.44 2.96 1.83
CA GLN A 56 -22.71 1.52 1.77
C GLN A 56 -21.53 0.68 2.28
N HIS A 57 -20.31 1.16 2.07
CA HIS A 57 -19.10 0.51 2.56
C HIS A 57 -18.98 0.65 4.07
N ALA A 58 -19.16 1.86 4.60
CA ALA A 58 -19.15 2.12 6.04
C ALA A 58 -20.19 1.27 6.77
N GLN A 59 -21.44 1.22 6.28
CA GLN A 59 -22.51 0.42 6.89
C GLN A 59 -22.23 -1.09 6.92
N ARG A 60 -21.44 -1.61 5.97
CA ARG A 60 -21.03 -3.03 5.94
C ARG A 60 -19.85 -3.33 6.86
N MET A 61 -19.14 -2.32 7.35
CA MET A 61 -18.03 -2.53 8.26
C MET A 61 -18.53 -3.04 9.61
N TYR A 62 -17.85 -4.06 10.11
CA TYR A 62 -18.13 -4.66 11.41
C TYR A 62 -17.74 -3.70 12.54
N ILE A 63 -18.69 -3.42 13.44
CA ILE A 63 -18.43 -2.68 14.68
C ILE A 63 -18.10 -3.70 15.79
N PRO A 64 -16.90 -3.65 16.38
CA PRO A 64 -16.54 -4.58 17.45
C PRO A 64 -17.30 -4.26 18.73
N HIS A 65 -17.86 -5.29 19.38
CA HIS A 65 -18.57 -5.15 20.66
C HIS A 65 -17.63 -4.79 21.82
N HIS A 66 -16.36 -5.17 21.71
CA HIS A 66 -15.34 -4.92 22.73
C HIS A 66 -14.25 -4.07 22.12
N SER A 67 -13.65 -3.18 22.91
CA SER A 67 -12.49 -2.41 22.48
C SER A 67 -11.39 -3.37 22.02
N ARG A 68 -10.98 -3.22 20.77
CA ARG A 68 -9.86 -3.93 20.17
C ARG A 68 -8.84 -2.90 19.74
N ALA A 69 -7.56 -3.21 19.93
CA ALA A 69 -6.49 -2.35 19.44
C ALA A 69 -6.51 -2.31 17.90
N ASP A 70 -6.32 -1.12 17.35
CA ASP A 70 -6.20 -0.92 15.91
C ASP A 70 -4.97 -1.65 15.36
N LYS A 71 -5.11 -2.21 14.17
CA LYS A 71 -4.02 -2.90 13.45
C LYS A 71 -3.85 -2.29 12.08
N LEU A 72 -2.59 -2.06 11.68
CA LEU A 72 -2.25 -1.77 10.30
C LEU A 72 -2.39 -3.04 9.46
N ILE A 73 -3.22 -2.98 8.43
CA ILE A 73 -3.49 -4.09 7.52
C ILE A 73 -3.08 -3.73 6.10
N TRP A 74 -2.51 -4.69 5.39
CA TRP A 74 -2.16 -4.53 3.99
C TRP A 74 -3.26 -5.09 3.10
N HIS A 75 -3.90 -4.20 2.34
CA HIS A 75 -5.08 -4.46 1.52
C HIS A 75 -4.87 -5.56 0.45
N TYR A 76 -3.64 -5.80 0.03
CA TYR A 76 -3.31 -6.68 -1.11
C TYR A 76 -2.91 -8.10 -0.71
N THR A 77 -3.06 -8.47 0.56
CA THR A 77 -2.70 -9.81 1.07
C THR A 77 -3.80 -10.37 1.93
N LYS A 78 -4.01 -11.69 1.85
CA LYS A 78 -5.02 -12.38 2.68
C LYS A 78 -4.66 -12.42 4.16
N ASP A 79 -3.37 -12.41 4.48
CA ASP A 79 -2.86 -12.44 5.86
C ASP A 79 -2.73 -11.03 6.47
N ASP A 80 -3.24 -10.00 5.80
CA ASP A 80 -3.12 -8.58 6.16
C ASP A 80 -1.68 -8.06 6.31
N ASN A 81 -0.68 -8.83 5.90
CA ASN A 81 0.73 -8.52 6.12
C ASN A 81 1.38 -7.95 4.86
N TYR A 82 2.14 -6.86 5.02
CA TYR A 82 2.89 -6.30 3.92
C TYR A 82 3.98 -7.27 3.42
N ILE A 83 3.98 -7.53 2.12
CA ILE A 83 5.03 -8.33 1.45
C ILE A 83 5.79 -7.41 0.49
N VAL A 84 7.08 -7.24 0.72
CA VAL A 84 7.98 -6.36 -0.08
C VAL A 84 7.86 -6.64 -1.58
N LYS A 85 7.87 -7.92 -1.97
CA LYS A 85 7.75 -8.34 -3.38
C LYS A 85 6.47 -7.81 -4.02
N LEU A 86 5.34 -7.90 -3.31
CA LEU A 86 4.05 -7.46 -3.82
C LEU A 86 3.94 -5.93 -3.82
N GLY A 87 4.41 -5.27 -2.77
CA GLY A 87 4.48 -3.80 -2.71
C GLY A 87 5.32 -3.21 -3.85
N TYR A 88 6.48 -3.80 -4.13
CA TYR A 88 7.31 -3.40 -5.28
C TYR A 88 6.60 -3.63 -6.62
N TRP A 89 5.96 -4.79 -6.79
CA TRP A 89 5.21 -5.09 -8.00
C TRP A 89 4.06 -4.09 -8.22
N LEU A 90 3.28 -3.80 -7.18
CA LEU A 90 2.17 -2.85 -7.22
C LEU A 90 2.63 -1.45 -7.62
N SER A 91 3.67 -0.91 -6.97
CA SER A 91 4.21 0.42 -7.29
C SER A 91 4.76 0.53 -8.72
N THR A 92 5.23 -0.58 -9.30
CA THR A 92 5.78 -0.58 -10.67
C THR A 92 4.77 -0.90 -11.77
N HIS A 93 3.65 -1.56 -11.44
CA HIS A 93 2.70 -2.09 -12.44
C HIS A 93 1.27 -1.51 -12.31
N VAL A 94 0.92 -0.86 -11.19
CA VAL A 94 -0.39 -0.23 -11.00
C VAL A 94 -0.28 1.27 -11.25
N PRO A 95 -0.80 1.77 -12.39
CA PRO A 95 -0.87 3.21 -12.62
C PRO A 95 -1.81 3.86 -11.59
N ASN A 96 -1.42 5.02 -11.05
CA ASN A 96 -2.18 5.81 -10.06
C ASN A 96 -2.17 5.29 -8.61
N LEU A 97 -1.33 4.31 -8.28
CA LEU A 97 -0.95 4.15 -6.88
C LEU A 97 0.07 5.26 -6.58
N ASP A 98 -0.26 6.25 -5.73
CA ASP A 98 0.65 7.32 -5.27
C ASP A 98 1.80 6.77 -4.39
N MET A 99 2.29 5.59 -4.72
CA MET A 99 3.42 4.94 -4.11
C MET A 99 4.65 5.29 -4.95
N HIS A 100 5.17 6.50 -4.73
CA HIS A 100 6.42 6.95 -5.34
C HIS A 100 7.60 6.15 -4.76
N LEU A 101 7.83 4.95 -5.29
CA LEU A 101 9.10 4.27 -5.06
C LEU A 101 10.15 4.93 -5.94
N ASN A 102 11.16 5.53 -5.31
CA ASN A 102 12.36 5.92 -6.03
C ASN A 102 12.95 4.66 -6.68
N PRO A 103 13.13 4.63 -8.01
CA PRO A 103 13.71 3.47 -8.65
C PRO A 103 15.11 3.22 -8.05
N PRO A 104 15.52 1.96 -7.89
CA PRO A 104 16.84 1.64 -7.36
C PRO A 104 17.91 2.32 -8.21
N GLN A 105 18.85 3.00 -7.56
CA GLN A 105 19.89 3.83 -8.19
C GLN A 105 20.50 3.16 -9.44
N GLY A 106 20.66 3.93 -10.51
CA GLY A 106 21.20 3.46 -11.78
C GLY A 106 20.16 2.91 -12.76
N ASN A 107 20.55 2.81 -14.03
CA ASN A 107 19.63 2.45 -15.12
C ASN A 107 19.22 0.95 -15.08
N PRO A 108 17.92 0.62 -14.91
CA PRO A 108 17.46 -0.77 -14.81
C PRO A 108 17.70 -1.58 -16.09
N ALA A 109 17.61 -0.96 -17.27
CA ALA A 109 17.89 -1.63 -18.54
C ALA A 109 19.37 -2.04 -18.66
N LEU A 110 20.30 -1.23 -18.14
CA LEU A 110 21.71 -1.59 -18.08
C LEU A 110 21.95 -2.77 -17.13
N LYS A 111 21.29 -2.79 -15.96
CA LYS A 111 21.37 -3.92 -15.02
C LYS A 111 20.93 -5.23 -15.69
N VAL A 112 19.81 -5.22 -16.43
CA VAL A 112 19.34 -6.39 -17.18
C VAL A 112 20.35 -6.82 -18.25
N LYS A 113 20.93 -5.87 -18.99
CA LYS A 113 21.97 -6.16 -19.99
C LYS A 113 23.19 -6.83 -19.35
N ILE A 114 23.70 -6.31 -18.23
CA ILE A 114 24.85 -6.90 -17.50
C ILE A 114 24.60 -8.38 -17.18
N TRP A 115 23.42 -8.72 -16.66
CA TRP A 115 23.10 -10.10 -16.30
C TRP A 115 23.03 -11.05 -17.51
N LYS A 116 22.58 -10.55 -18.67
CA LYS A 116 22.48 -11.31 -19.93
C LYS A 116 23.81 -11.53 -20.66
N THR A 117 24.88 -10.81 -20.30
CA THR A 117 26.20 -10.97 -20.95
C THR A 117 26.84 -12.34 -20.65
N LYS A 118 27.74 -12.80 -21.52
CA LYS A 118 28.56 -14.01 -21.30
C LYS A 118 29.82 -13.74 -20.44
N LEU A 119 29.72 -12.84 -19.46
CA LEU A 119 30.83 -12.51 -18.55
C LEU A 119 30.91 -13.48 -17.37
N LEU A 120 32.09 -13.55 -16.75
CA LEU A 120 32.28 -14.20 -15.45
C LEU A 120 31.35 -13.59 -14.40
N ALA A 121 30.82 -14.41 -13.49
CA ALA A 121 29.92 -13.96 -12.43
C ALA A 121 30.53 -12.81 -11.59
N LYS A 122 31.83 -12.87 -11.29
CA LYS A 122 32.55 -11.81 -10.56
C LYS A 122 32.48 -10.45 -11.26
N LEU A 123 32.65 -10.44 -12.59
CA LEU A 123 32.57 -9.23 -13.40
C LEU A 123 31.13 -8.70 -13.49
N LYS A 124 30.13 -9.59 -13.65
CA LYS A 124 28.71 -9.19 -13.63
C LYS A 124 28.35 -8.47 -12.33
N HIS A 125 28.77 -9.00 -11.18
CA HIS A 125 28.52 -8.37 -9.88
C HIS A 125 29.27 -7.05 -9.73
N PHE A 126 30.50 -6.94 -10.25
CA PHE A 126 31.24 -5.68 -10.25
C PHE A 126 30.52 -4.59 -11.05
N TYR A 127 30.16 -4.87 -12.30
CA TYR A 127 29.43 -3.92 -13.14
C TYR A 127 28.05 -3.57 -12.59
N TRP A 128 27.33 -4.55 -12.02
CA TRP A 128 26.05 -4.29 -11.37
C TRP A 128 26.20 -3.34 -10.17
N ARG A 129 27.25 -3.50 -9.35
CA ARG A 129 27.57 -2.59 -8.24
C ARG A 129 27.96 -1.20 -8.75
N ALA A 130 28.77 -1.12 -9.80
CA ALA A 130 29.18 0.14 -10.43
C ALA A 130 27.97 0.95 -10.92
N VAL A 131 27.09 0.33 -11.70
CA VAL A 131 25.88 0.97 -12.23
C VAL A 131 24.90 1.31 -11.11
N SER A 132 24.85 0.53 -10.04
CA SER A 132 23.98 0.78 -8.90
C SER A 132 24.52 1.81 -7.91
N GLN A 133 25.65 2.47 -8.21
CA GLN A 133 26.36 3.38 -7.29
C GLN A 133 26.66 2.74 -5.92
N ALA A 134 26.85 1.42 -5.91
CA ALA A 134 27.13 0.62 -4.72
C ALA A 134 28.63 0.28 -4.59
N LEU A 135 29.48 1.01 -5.31
CA LEU A 135 30.92 0.99 -5.12
C LEU A 135 31.28 2.14 -4.17
N GLY A 136 32.03 1.83 -3.12
CA GLY A 136 32.62 2.87 -2.28
C GLY A 136 33.63 3.66 -3.11
N THR A 137 33.23 4.82 -3.63
CA THR A 137 34.16 5.82 -4.13
C THR A 137 34.70 6.54 -2.90
N GLY A 138 36.04 6.64 -2.76
CA GLY A 138 36.70 7.22 -1.58
C GLY A 138 36.40 8.70 -1.29
N THR A 139 35.42 9.29 -1.98
CA THR A 139 34.91 10.64 -1.80
C THR A 139 33.77 10.74 -0.78
N GLU A 140 33.21 9.61 -0.30
CA GLU A 140 32.12 9.54 0.69
C GLU A 140 32.60 9.29 2.13
N LEU A 141 33.91 9.39 2.39
CA LEU A 141 34.50 9.32 3.73
C LEU A 141 34.77 10.74 4.24
N ASN A 142 33.77 11.37 4.85
CA ASN A 142 33.94 12.58 5.67
C ASN A 142 33.16 12.43 6.97
#